data_AF-A0A969FNN5-F1
#
_entry.id   AF-A0A969FNN5-F1
#
_cell.length_a   1.000
_cell.length_b   1.000
_cell.length_c   1.000
_cell.angle_alpha   90.00
_cell.angle_beta   90.00
_cell.angle_gamma   90.00
#
_symmetry.space_group_name_H-M   'P 1'
#
loop_
_entity.id
_entity.type
_entity.pdbx_description
1 polymer ?
#
loop_
_entity_poly.entity_id
_entity_poly.type
_entity_poly.pdbx_seq_one_letter_code
_entity_poly.pdbx_strand_id
1 'polypeptide(L)' 'MNNIKIELYTKVALNRDFPEYNLQTGDLATFIDTVPDPDGIEEGYVLEVFNAIGESIDV' A
#
# COMPACT_ATOMS: atom_id res chain seq x y z
N MET A 1 0.11 16.67 -16.66
CA MET A 1 0.26 15.31 -16.13
C MET A 1 -1.00 14.99 -15.35
N ASN A 2 -1.68 13.90 -15.68
CA ASN A 2 -2.89 13.51 -14.95
C ASN A 2 -2.46 13.12 -13.54
N ASN A 3 -2.82 13.93 -12.56
CA ASN A 3 -2.55 13.68 -11.15
C ASN A 3 -3.52 12.58 -10.70
N ILE A 4 -3.16 11.31 -10.90
CA ILE A 4 -3.96 10.19 -10.42
C ILE A 4 -3.84 10.19 -8.90
N LYS A 5 -4.79 10.83 -8.24
CA LYS A 5 -4.93 10.78 -6.79
C LYS A 5 -5.74 9.53 -6.45
N ILE A 6 -5.10 8.57 -5.79
CA ILE A 6 -5.79 7.37 -5.30
C ILE A 6 -6.72 7.81 -4.17
N GLU A 7 -7.98 7.41 -4.21
CA GLU A 7 -8.93 7.72 -3.15
C GLU A 7 -8.65 6.85 -1.93
N LEU A 8 -8.70 7.45 -0.73
CA LEU A 8 -8.59 6.71 0.53
C LEU A 8 -9.66 5.60 0.59
N TYR A 9 -9.30 4.51 1.27
CA TYR A 9 -10.10 3.30 1.42
C TYR A 9 -10.38 2.53 0.13
N THR A 10 -9.64 2.83 -0.94
CA THR A 10 -9.65 2.04 -2.18
C THR A 10 -8.79 0.80 -2.02
N LYS A 11 -9.25 -0.32 -2.61
CA LYS A 11 -8.46 -1.55 -2.71
C LYS A 11 -7.43 -1.44 -3.83
N VAL A 12 -6.18 -1.75 -3.51
CA VAL A 12 -5.04 -1.76 -4.43
C VAL A 12 -4.33 -3.10 -4.38
N ALA A 13 -3.64 -3.48 -5.46
CA ALA A 13 -2.80 -4.68 -5.50
C ALA A 13 -1.33 -4.28 -5.57
N LEU A 14 -0.47 -5.00 -4.83
CA LEU A 14 0.98 -4.80 -4.92
C LEU A 14 1.47 -5.14 -6.33
N ASN A 15 2.38 -4.34 -6.88
CA ASN A 15 2.96 -4.55 -8.20
C ASN A 15 4.37 -5.17 -8.18
N ARG A 16 4.86 -5.50 -6.98
CA ARG A 16 6.16 -6.10 -6.72
C ARG A 16 6.13 -6.89 -5.42
N ASP A 17 7.12 -7.76 -5.26
CA ASP A 17 7.31 -8.51 -4.03
C ASP A 17 8.06 -7.67 -2.99
N PHE A 18 7.74 -7.91 -1.71
CA PHE A 18 8.49 -7.44 -0.54
C PHE A 18 8.79 -8.65 0.37
N PRO A 19 9.85 -9.42 0.06
CA PRO A 19 10.16 -10.68 0.74
C PRO A 19 10.37 -10.53 2.25
N GLU A 20 10.86 -9.37 2.69
CA GLU A 20 11.11 -9.05 4.10
C GLU A 20 9.82 -9.02 4.95
N TYR A 21 8.67 -8.77 4.33
CA TYR A 21 7.35 -8.74 4.96
C TYR A 21 6.46 -9.92 4.51
N ASN A 22 7.02 -10.89 3.79
CA ASN A 22 6.29 -12.00 3.17
C ASN A 22 5.11 -11.52 2.29
N LEU A 23 5.26 -10.39 1.61
CA LEU A 23 4.27 -9.83 0.70
C LEU A 23 4.65 -10.13 -0.75
N GLN A 24 3.66 -10.51 -1.55
CA GLN A 24 3.83 -10.88 -2.95
C GLN A 24 3.09 -9.92 -3.87
N THR A 25 3.60 -9.82 -5.10
CA THR A 25 2.91 -9.16 -6.21
C THR A 25 1.50 -9.74 -6.36
N GLY A 26 0.50 -8.86 -6.39
CA GLY A 26 -0.92 -9.24 -6.46
C GLY A 26 -1.64 -9.28 -5.12
N ASP A 27 -0.93 -9.21 -3.98
CA ASP A 27 -1.57 -9.10 -2.67
C ASP A 27 -2.42 -7.84 -2.58
N LEU A 28 -3.59 -7.97 -1.96
CA LEU A 28 -4.60 -6.92 -1.87
C LEU A 28 -4.43 -6.13 -0.57
N ALA A 29 -4.45 -4.82 -0.70
CA ALA A 29 -4.38 -3.90 0.43
C ALA A 29 -5.42 -2.80 0.31
N THR A 30 -5.75 -2.17 1.44
CA THR A 30 -6.55 -0.95 1.49
C THR A 30 -5.62 0.24 1.62
N PHE A 31 -5.79 1.26 0.79
CA PHE A 31 -5.05 2.52 0.92
C PHE A 31 -5.62 3.37 2.06
N ILE A 32 -4.80 3.70 3.08
CA ILE A 32 -5.29 4.33 4.33
C ILE A 32 -4.85 5.78 4.48
N ASP A 33 -3.62 6.12 4.10
CA ASP A 33 -3.09 7.48 4.27
C ASP A 33 -1.89 7.78 3.37
N THR A 34 -1.57 9.06 3.18
CA THR A 34 -0.34 9.54 2.53
C THR A 34 0.56 10.20 3.57
N VAL A 35 1.83 9.79 3.62
CA VAL A 35 2.86 10.45 4.41
C VAL A 35 3.61 11.41 3.49
N PRO A 36 3.51 12.74 3.70
CA PRO A 36 4.27 13.69 2.90
C PRO A 36 5.77 13.55 3.20
N ASP A 37 6.59 13.54 2.15
CA ASP A 37 8.04 13.61 2.32
C ASP A 37 8.45 15.04 2.72
N PRO A 38 9.26 15.20 3.78
CA PRO A 38 9.72 16.52 4.23
C PRO A 38 10.45 17.32 3.15
N ASP A 39 11.15 16.63 2.24
CA ASP A 39 11.96 17.21 1.18
C ASP A 39 11.27 17.17 -0.20
N GLY A 40 10.04 16.64 -0.27
CA GLY A 40 9.21 16.53 -1.47
C GLY A 40 9.75 15.57 -2.55
N ILE A 41 10.58 14.60 -2.18
CA ILE A 41 11.24 13.67 -3.13
C ILE A 41 10.28 12.56 -3.56
N GLU A 42 9.69 11.83 -2.61
CA GLU A 42 8.69 10.77 -2.89
C GLU A 42 7.64 10.69 -1.77
N GLU A 43 6.36 10.76 -2.13
CA GLU A 43 5.28 10.53 -1.16
C GLU A 43 5.30 9.10 -0.61
N GLY A 44 5.18 8.95 0.70
CA GLY A 44 4.92 7.67 1.33
C GLY A 44 3.42 7.34 1.30
N TYR A 45 3.08 6.06 1.22
CA TYR A 45 1.70 5.58 1.34
C TYR A 45 1.59 4.56 2.46
N VAL A 46 0.52 4.67 3.25
CA VAL A 46 0.17 3.70 4.29
C VAL A 46 -0.87 2.74 3.73
N LEU A 47 -0.54 1.45 3.78
CA LEU A 47 -1.38 0.36 3.29
C LEU A 47 -1.75 -0.55 4.46
N GLU A 48 -3.02 -0.97 4.51
CA GLU A 48 -3.47 -2.05 5.38
C GLU A 48 -3.57 -3.33 4.55
N VAL A 49 -2.73 -4.32 4.85
CA VAL A 49 -2.68 -5.59 4.13
C VAL A 49 -3.39 -6.68 4.93
N PHE A 50 -4.27 -7.43 4.26
CA PHE A 50 -4.94 -8.60 4.82
C PHE A 50 -4.47 -9.86 4.10
N ASN A 51 -4.34 -10.96 4.83
CA ASN A 51 -4.15 -12.26 4.20
C ASN A 51 -5.44 -12.74 3.50
N ALA A 52 -5.36 -13.82 2.72
CA ALA A 52 -6.48 -14.36 1.95
C ALA A 52 -7.69 -14.84 2.81
N ILE A 53 -7.52 -14.94 4.13
CA ILE A 53 -8.58 -15.28 5.09
C ILE A 53 -9.09 -14.06 5.88
N GLY A 54 -8.58 -12.87 5.61
CA GLY A 54 -9.04 -11.61 6.20
C GLY A 54 -8.38 -11.24 7.52
N GLU A 55 -7.27 -11.88 7.89
CA GLU A 55 -6.49 -11.52 9.08
C GLU A 55 -5.41 -10.50 8.72
N SER A 56 -5.10 -9.62 9.68
CA SER A 56 -3.98 -8.68 9.57
C SER A 56 -2.65 -9.44 9.59
N ILE A 57 -1.73 -9.05 8.72
CA ILE A 57 -0.36 -9.57 8.71
C ILE A 57 0.46 -8.76 9.73
N ASP A 58 1.10 -9.44 10.68
CA ASP A 58 2.02 -8.83 11.63
C ASP A 58 3.32 -8.45 10.90
N VAL A 59 3.72 -7.17 10.99
CA VAL A 59 4.89 -6.59 10.28
C VAL A 59 5.91 -5.98 11.25
#